data_AF-A0A067T5T0-F1
#
_entry.id   AF-A0A067T5T0-F1
#
_cell.length_a   1.000
_cell.length_b   1.000
_cell.length_c   1.000
_cell.angle_alpha   90.00
_cell.angle_beta   90.00
_cell.angle_gamma   90.00
#
_symmetry.space_group_name_H-M   'P 1'
#
loop_
_entity.id
_entity.type
_entity.pdbx_description
1 polymer ?
#
loop_
_entity_poly.entity_id
_entity_poly.type
_entity_poly.pdbx_seq_one_letter_code
_entity_poly.pdbx_strand_id
1 'polypeptide(L)'
;MPTSENEEGYSSDELFTNTNHSSNLENDLPTIFITSFGHRRGPLVPTPDISVDLRTLPNPPKNVRTGQTGLSKVLREWLFSDDQVQRRFDGICTLIQDRIRTAQANGVHEITVGVCCELGKHRSVAVVEQLGETRFKGWNVMVNHRDVHLKRSNHGRIKLDAGRHAKHDDSG
;
A
#
# COMPACT_ATOMS: atom_id res chain seq x y z
N MET A 1 -25.66 -65.19 53.00
CA MET A 1 -24.24 -64.78 52.92
C MET A 1 -23.87 -64.59 51.45
N PRO A 2 -23.87 -63.35 50.96
CA PRO A 2 -23.00 -62.86 49.86
C PRO A 2 -22.13 -61.69 50.37
N THR A 3 -20.79 -61.76 50.28
CA THR A 3 -19.90 -61.21 49.23
C THR A 3 -19.91 -59.68 49.07
N SER A 4 -18.84 -59.07 49.58
CA SER A 4 -18.01 -57.97 49.05
C SER A 4 -18.57 -57.03 47.98
N GLU A 5 -18.41 -55.71 48.14
CA GLU A 5 -17.30 -54.91 47.56
C GLU A 5 -17.41 -53.43 47.95
N ASN A 6 -16.27 -52.75 47.85
CA ASN A 6 -15.99 -51.37 48.29
C ASN A 6 -16.65 -50.31 47.40
N GLU A 7 -17.09 -49.19 47.99
CA GLU A 7 -17.29 -47.92 47.26
C GLU A 7 -16.35 -46.84 47.82
N GLU A 8 -15.39 -46.43 47.00
CA GLU A 8 -14.59 -45.22 47.20
C GLU A 8 -15.25 -44.01 46.52
N GLY A 9 -15.21 -42.87 47.20
CA GLY A 9 -14.70 -41.64 46.59
C GLY A 9 -15.65 -40.80 45.75
N TYR A 10 -16.28 -39.83 46.40
CA TYR A 10 -16.93 -38.66 45.78
C TYR A 10 -15.89 -37.75 45.11
N SER A 11 -16.11 -37.34 43.86
CA SER A 11 -15.55 -36.09 43.32
C SER A 11 -16.54 -35.50 42.33
N SER A 12 -17.29 -34.51 42.82
CA SER A 12 -17.98 -33.52 41.99
C SER A 12 -17.02 -32.38 41.77
N ASP A 13 -16.69 -32.09 40.51
CA ASP A 13 -16.51 -30.72 40.03
C ASP A 13 -16.83 -30.70 38.53
N GLU A 14 -17.62 -29.70 38.16
CA GLU A 14 -18.49 -29.66 37.00
C GLU A 14 -17.78 -29.42 35.66
N LEU A 15 -18.25 -30.18 34.66
CA LEU A 15 -18.60 -29.75 33.30
C LEU A 15 -18.18 -28.32 32.91
N PHE A 16 -17.09 -28.15 32.15
CA PHE A 16 -16.99 -27.19 31.03
C PHE A 16 -15.67 -27.43 30.28
N THR A 17 -15.68 -28.22 29.21
CA THR A 17 -14.94 -27.87 27.98
C THR A 17 -15.59 -28.55 26.79
N ASN A 18 -16.42 -27.77 26.12
CA ASN A 18 -17.01 -28.09 24.84
C ASN A 18 -15.87 -28.19 23.80
N THR A 19 -15.29 -29.38 23.62
CA THR A 19 -14.33 -29.63 22.52
C THR A 19 -15.13 -29.93 21.25
N ASN A 20 -15.86 -28.92 20.80
CA ASN A 20 -16.24 -28.77 19.39
C ASN A 20 -15.47 -27.56 18.85
N HIS A 21 -14.14 -27.68 18.79
CA HIS A 21 -13.35 -26.78 17.97
C HIS A 21 -13.46 -27.25 16.51
N SER A 22 -14.68 -27.18 15.98
CA SER A 22 -14.89 -27.06 14.55
C SER A 22 -14.51 -25.63 14.18
N SER A 23 -13.21 -25.34 14.11
CA SER A 23 -12.74 -24.16 13.42
C SER A 23 -13.01 -24.37 11.94
N ASN A 24 -14.18 -23.91 11.49
CA ASN A 24 -14.34 -23.44 10.13
C ASN A 24 -13.34 -22.30 9.92
N LEU A 25 -12.08 -22.64 9.68
CA LEU A 25 -11.14 -21.77 8.99
C LEU A 25 -11.63 -21.71 7.55
N GLU A 26 -12.61 -20.85 7.30
CA GLU A 26 -12.69 -20.21 5.99
C GLU A 26 -11.30 -19.58 5.80
N ASN A 27 -10.46 -20.25 5.00
CA ASN A 27 -9.07 -19.85 4.76
C ASN A 27 -9.08 -18.51 4.03
N ASP A 28 -9.13 -17.42 4.78
CA ASP A 28 -9.01 -16.10 4.21
C ASP A 28 -7.60 -15.98 3.62
N LEU A 29 -7.51 -15.74 2.32
CA LEU A 29 -6.22 -15.71 1.64
C LEU A 29 -5.35 -14.59 2.25
N PRO A 30 -4.03 -14.79 2.37
CA PRO A 30 -3.13 -13.73 2.79
C PRO A 30 -3.26 -12.52 1.85
N THR A 31 -3.06 -11.32 2.39
CA THR A 31 -3.46 -10.08 1.72
C THR A 31 -2.27 -9.15 1.46
N ILE A 32 -2.27 -8.55 0.27
CA ILE A 32 -1.34 -7.51 -0.14
C ILE A 32 -2.09 -6.17 -0.08
N PHE A 33 -1.73 -5.31 0.87
CA PHE A 33 -2.28 -3.97 0.99
C PHE A 33 -1.41 -2.98 0.21
N ILE A 34 -1.97 -2.39 -0.84
CA ILE A 34 -1.25 -1.47 -1.72
C ILE A 34 -1.83 -0.07 -1.56
N THR A 35 -1.03 0.86 -1.02
CA THR A 35 -1.43 2.24 -0.79
C THR A 35 -0.69 3.21 -1.68
N SER A 36 -1.43 3.98 -2.49
CA SER A 36 -0.87 5.12 -3.20
C SER A 36 -0.82 6.36 -2.31
N PHE A 37 0.25 7.15 -2.40
CA PHE A 37 0.39 8.39 -1.63
C PHE A 37 1.24 9.46 -2.32
N GLY A 38 1.25 10.67 -1.75
CA GLY A 38 1.98 11.83 -2.21
C GLY A 38 3.18 12.15 -1.32
N HIS A 39 4.37 12.19 -1.92
CA HIS A 39 5.63 12.53 -1.28
C HIS A 39 5.57 13.86 -0.51
N ARG A 40 4.88 14.89 -1.04
CA ARG A 40 4.75 16.19 -0.35
C ARG A 40 4.05 16.14 1.00
N ARG A 41 3.32 15.05 1.29
CA ARG A 41 2.61 14.85 2.56
C ARG A 41 3.32 13.85 3.47
N GLY A 42 4.57 13.52 3.17
CA GLY A 42 5.38 12.61 3.95
C GLY A 42 5.14 11.13 3.64
N PRO A 43 5.99 10.26 4.20
CA PRO A 43 5.91 8.81 4.02
C PRO A 43 4.63 8.23 4.63
N LEU A 44 4.35 6.95 4.33
CA LEU A 44 3.34 6.19 5.05
C LEU A 44 3.87 5.82 6.46
N VAL A 45 2.96 5.76 7.42
CA VAL A 45 3.23 5.30 8.78
C VAL A 45 2.16 4.25 9.13
N PRO A 46 2.53 3.01 9.47
CA PRO A 46 3.91 2.48 9.51
C PRO A 46 4.59 2.46 8.13
N THR A 47 5.92 2.30 8.12
CA THR A 47 6.69 2.13 6.88
C THR A 47 6.27 0.82 6.23
N PRO A 48 5.92 0.79 4.94
CA PRO A 48 5.50 -0.42 4.27
C PRO A 48 6.69 -1.33 3.95
N ASP A 49 6.44 -2.64 3.83
CA ASP A 49 7.45 -3.63 3.44
C ASP A 49 8.15 -3.28 2.12
N ILE A 50 7.38 -2.76 1.16
CA ILE A 50 7.87 -2.31 -0.14
C ILE A 50 7.50 -0.84 -0.32
N SER A 51 8.50 0.01 -0.62
CA SER A 51 8.30 1.41 -0.96
C SER A 51 8.76 1.70 -2.39
N VAL A 52 7.90 2.29 -3.21
CA VAL A 52 8.17 2.60 -4.62
C VAL A 52 7.98 4.08 -4.88
N ASP A 53 9.02 4.75 -5.37
CA ASP A 53 8.93 6.13 -5.88
C ASP A 53 8.77 6.14 -7.41
N LEU A 54 7.73 6.83 -7.89
CA LEU A 54 7.39 6.99 -9.31
C LEU A 54 7.60 8.42 -9.81
N ARG A 55 8.24 9.31 -9.05
CA ARG A 55 8.46 10.71 -9.46
C ARG A 55 9.37 10.84 -10.68
N THR A 56 10.20 9.84 -10.95
CA THR A 56 11.08 9.78 -12.13
C THR A 56 10.35 9.38 -13.42
N LEU A 57 9.14 8.81 -13.32
CA LEU A 57 8.35 8.44 -14.50
C LEU A 57 7.78 9.67 -15.24
N PRO A 58 7.48 9.54 -16.54
CA PRO A 58 6.83 10.58 -17.33
C PRO A 58 5.61 11.17 -16.61
N ASN A 59 5.57 12.49 -16.55
CA ASN A 59 4.46 13.20 -15.91
C ASN A 59 3.34 13.42 -16.94
N PRO A 60 2.09 13.00 -16.66
CA PRO A 60 0.99 13.25 -17.57
C PRO A 60 0.86 14.74 -17.97
N PRO A 61 0.68 15.04 -19.26
CA PRO A 61 0.58 16.41 -19.73
C PRO A 61 -0.67 17.07 -19.16
N LYS A 62 -0.64 18.41 -19.08
CA LYS A 62 -1.65 19.19 -18.35
C LYS A 62 -3.08 18.91 -18.85
N ASN A 63 -3.28 18.73 -20.15
CA ASN A 63 -4.57 18.40 -20.75
C ASN A 63 -5.14 17.05 -20.27
N VAL A 64 -4.28 16.05 -20.04
CA VAL A 64 -4.72 14.73 -19.56
C VAL A 64 -5.03 14.75 -18.05
N ARG A 65 -4.21 15.45 -17.25
CA ARG A 65 -4.34 15.39 -15.78
C ARG A 65 -5.18 16.49 -15.13
N THR A 66 -5.60 17.51 -15.87
CA THR A 66 -6.48 18.56 -15.32
C THR A 66 -7.85 17.98 -15.04
N GLY A 67 -8.31 18.06 -13.79
CA GLY A 67 -9.60 17.51 -13.38
C GLY A 67 -9.65 15.98 -13.28
N GLN A 68 -8.57 15.27 -13.63
CA GLN A 68 -8.49 13.81 -13.57
C GLN A 68 -7.54 13.34 -12.47
N THR A 69 -7.73 12.10 -12.03
CA THR A 69 -6.84 11.33 -11.14
C THR A 69 -6.43 10.03 -11.83
N GLY A 70 -5.54 9.25 -11.22
CA GLY A 70 -5.18 7.92 -11.72
C GLY A 70 -6.31 6.89 -11.69
N LEU A 71 -7.48 7.24 -11.13
CA LEU A 71 -8.71 6.45 -11.24
C LEU A 71 -9.33 6.56 -12.65
N SER A 72 -8.98 7.59 -13.42
CA SER A 72 -9.45 7.77 -14.79
C SER A 72 -8.79 6.76 -15.71
N LYS A 73 -9.62 5.97 -16.41
CA LYS A 73 -9.18 5.04 -17.45
C LYS A 73 -8.30 5.74 -18.51
N VAL A 74 -8.71 6.92 -18.98
CA VAL A 74 -7.96 7.70 -19.98
C VAL A 74 -6.56 8.06 -19.50
N LEU A 75 -6.42 8.44 -18.22
CA LEU A 75 -5.12 8.77 -17.64
C LEU A 75 -4.26 7.51 -17.47
N ARG A 76 -4.85 6.39 -17.05
CA ARG A 76 -4.15 5.10 -16.95
C ARG A 76 -3.65 4.65 -18.32
N GLU A 77 -4.52 4.64 -19.34
CA GLU A 77 -4.15 4.28 -20.71
C GLU A 77 -3.03 5.16 -21.26
N TRP A 78 -3.12 6.48 -21.07
CA TRP A 78 -2.04 7.38 -21.46
C TRP A 78 -0.73 7.03 -20.75
N LEU A 79 -0.77 6.81 -19.44
CA LEU A 79 0.41 6.51 -18.65
C LEU A 79 1.05 5.18 -19.05
N PHE A 80 0.24 4.14 -19.24
CA PHE A 80 0.70 2.80 -19.63
C PHE A 80 1.05 2.66 -21.11
N SER A 81 0.75 3.66 -21.95
CA SER A 81 1.27 3.71 -23.33
C SER A 81 2.79 3.97 -23.39
N ASP A 82 3.41 4.37 -22.29
CA ASP A 82 4.85 4.62 -22.21
C ASP A 82 5.63 3.38 -21.72
N ASP A 83 6.62 2.95 -22.50
CA ASP A 83 7.41 1.76 -22.20
C ASP A 83 8.19 1.85 -20.87
N GLN A 84 8.58 3.05 -20.42
CA GLN A 84 9.26 3.22 -19.14
C GLN A 84 8.30 2.92 -17.97
N VAL A 85 7.03 3.29 -18.13
CA VAL A 85 5.98 2.98 -17.14
C VAL A 85 5.74 1.48 -17.09
N GLN A 86 5.59 0.82 -18.24
CA GLN A 86 5.41 -0.63 -18.31
C GLN A 86 6.57 -1.38 -17.67
N ARG A 87 7.82 -1.06 -18.04
CA ARG A 87 9.02 -1.66 -17.42
C ARG A 87 9.07 -1.44 -15.91
N ARG A 88 8.69 -0.24 -15.44
CA ARG A 88 8.66 0.05 -14.00
C ARG A 88 7.57 -0.75 -13.30
N PHE A 89 6.40 -0.90 -13.91
CA PHE A 89 5.30 -1.71 -13.41
C PHE A 89 5.70 -3.18 -13.26
N ASP A 90 6.30 -3.77 -14.31
CA ASP A 90 6.77 -5.16 -14.28
C ASP A 90 7.80 -5.41 -13.17
N GLY A 91 8.69 -4.43 -12.95
CA GLY A 91 9.63 -4.46 -11.83
C GLY A 91 8.94 -4.44 -10.46
N ILE A 92 7.85 -3.70 -10.30
CA ILE A 92 7.06 -3.68 -9.06
C ILE A 92 6.37 -5.03 -8.85
N CYS A 93 5.78 -5.61 -9.90
CA CYS A 93 5.18 -6.95 -9.83
C CYS A 93 6.22 -8.01 -9.40
N THR A 94 7.44 -7.91 -9.93
CA THR A 94 8.55 -8.80 -9.55
C THR A 94 8.91 -8.63 -8.06
N LEU A 95 9.04 -7.39 -7.57
CA LEU A 95 9.30 -7.14 -6.15
C LEU A 95 8.22 -7.70 -5.23
N ILE A 96 6.95 -7.55 -5.61
CA ILE A 96 5.82 -8.11 -4.86
C ILE A 96 5.88 -9.64 -4.87
N GLN A 97 6.16 -10.26 -6.03
CA GLN A 97 6.28 -11.71 -6.14
C GLN A 97 7.44 -12.27 -5.30
N ASP A 98 8.55 -11.56 -5.23
CA ASP A 98 9.68 -11.91 -4.36
C ASP A 98 9.29 -11.82 -2.89
N ARG A 99 8.60 -10.74 -2.50
CA ARG A 99 8.13 -10.57 -1.13
C ARG A 99 7.12 -11.65 -0.75
N ILE A 100 6.21 -12.03 -1.63
CA ILE A 100 5.29 -13.16 -1.46
C ILE A 100 6.05 -14.45 -1.13
N ARG A 101 7.08 -14.79 -1.90
CA ARG A 101 7.88 -16.00 -1.65
C ARG A 101 8.51 -15.98 -0.26
N THR A 102 9.08 -14.84 0.14
CA THR A 102 9.67 -14.69 1.49
C THR A 102 8.62 -14.71 2.59
N ALA A 103 7.43 -14.14 2.36
CA ALA A 103 6.35 -14.12 3.33
C ALA A 103 5.81 -15.53 3.58
N GLN A 104 5.59 -16.31 2.51
CA GLN A 104 5.17 -17.71 2.59
C GLN A 104 6.16 -18.58 3.37
N ALA A 105 7.46 -18.41 3.11
CA ALA A 105 8.50 -19.16 3.83
C ALA A 105 8.54 -18.84 5.34
N ASN A 106 8.07 -17.66 5.74
CA ASN A 106 8.10 -17.18 7.12
C ASN A 106 6.72 -17.20 7.82
N GLY A 107 5.67 -17.73 7.18
CA GLY A 107 4.31 -17.72 7.74
C GLY A 107 3.71 -16.32 7.90
N VAL A 108 4.14 -15.36 7.08
CA VAL A 108 3.60 -13.99 7.07
C VAL A 108 2.41 -13.92 6.11
N HIS A 109 1.27 -13.43 6.61
CA HIS A 109 0.01 -13.39 5.87
C HIS A 109 -0.39 -11.97 5.38
N GLU A 110 0.46 -10.98 5.63
CA GLU A 110 0.24 -9.59 5.22
C GLU A 110 1.48 -9.02 4.55
N ILE A 111 1.31 -8.34 3.43
CA ILE A 111 2.36 -7.55 2.78
C ILE A 111 1.81 -6.14 2.56
N THR A 112 2.60 -5.14 2.95
CA THR A 112 2.26 -3.73 2.75
C THR A 112 3.14 -3.11 1.67
N VAL A 113 2.52 -2.42 0.71
CA VAL A 113 3.19 -1.77 -0.42
C VAL A 113 2.78 -0.30 -0.48
N GLY A 114 3.76 0.60 -0.40
CA GLY A 114 3.57 2.03 -0.59
C GLY A 114 4.07 2.49 -1.96
N VAL A 115 3.21 3.12 -2.75
CA VAL A 115 3.57 3.69 -4.05
C VAL A 115 3.40 5.20 -4.03
N CYS A 116 4.49 5.95 -4.22
CA CYS A 116 4.50 7.39 -4.10
C CYS A 116 4.69 8.10 -5.44
N CYS A 117 4.01 9.23 -5.59
CA CYS A 117 4.38 10.25 -6.57
C CYS A 117 4.39 11.62 -5.88
N GLU A 118 4.45 12.73 -6.61
CA GLU A 118 4.58 14.06 -5.99
C GLU A 118 3.40 14.41 -5.06
N LEU A 119 2.17 14.31 -5.57
CA LEU A 119 0.95 14.70 -4.86
C LEU A 119 0.01 13.54 -4.52
N GLY A 120 0.33 12.31 -4.96
CA GLY A 120 -0.51 11.14 -4.69
C GLY A 120 -1.82 11.11 -5.47
N LYS A 121 -1.86 11.65 -6.69
CA LYS A 121 -3.10 11.81 -7.48
C LYS A 121 -3.12 11.12 -8.84
N HIS A 122 -1.96 10.97 -9.47
CA HIS A 122 -1.87 10.60 -10.89
C HIS A 122 -1.09 9.30 -11.05
N ARG A 123 0.24 9.38 -11.18
CA ARG A 123 1.13 8.23 -11.41
C ARG A 123 0.96 7.12 -10.37
N SER A 124 1.03 7.46 -9.08
CA SER A 124 0.91 6.46 -8.01
C SER A 124 -0.47 5.81 -7.98
N VAL A 125 -1.55 6.59 -8.13
CA VAL A 125 -2.92 6.06 -8.16
C VAL A 125 -3.09 5.12 -9.36
N ALA A 126 -2.66 5.55 -10.55
CA ALA A 126 -2.78 4.76 -11.78
C ALA A 126 -2.04 3.42 -11.70
N VAL A 127 -0.82 3.41 -11.17
CA VAL A 127 -0.03 2.18 -10.99
C VAL A 127 -0.66 1.27 -9.93
N VAL A 128 -1.15 1.83 -8.82
CA VAL A 128 -1.79 1.03 -7.76
C VAL A 128 -3.10 0.39 -8.23
N GLU A 129 -3.90 1.10 -9.03
CA GLU A 129 -5.10 0.54 -9.67
C GLU A 129 -4.73 -0.67 -10.56
N GLN A 130 -3.70 -0.53 -11.39
CA GLN A 130 -3.24 -1.62 -12.25
C GLN A 130 -2.70 -2.82 -11.44
N LEU A 131 -2.05 -2.57 -10.31
CA LEU A 131 -1.62 -3.63 -9.39
C LEU A 131 -2.82 -4.32 -8.73
N GLY A 132 -3.88 -3.58 -8.42
CA GLY A 132 -5.15 -4.14 -7.91
C GLY A 132 -5.83 -5.11 -8.89
N GLU A 133 -5.65 -4.88 -10.19
CA GLU A 133 -6.12 -5.78 -11.25
C GLU A 133 -5.18 -6.97 -11.51
N THR A 134 -3.98 -6.97 -10.92
CA THR A 134 -2.97 -8.01 -11.14
C THR A 134 -3.21 -9.22 -10.24
N ARG A 135 -3.20 -10.42 -10.83
CA ARG A 135 -3.40 -11.66 -10.09
C ARG A 135 -2.10 -12.18 -9.49
N PHE A 136 -1.95 -12.04 -8.17
CA PHE A 136 -0.92 -12.72 -7.39
C PHE A 136 -1.47 -14.04 -6.85
N LYS A 137 -0.95 -15.18 -7.33
CA LYS A 137 -1.53 -16.51 -7.03
C LYS A 137 -1.55 -16.79 -5.53
N GLY A 138 -2.74 -17.05 -4.98
CA GLY A 138 -2.94 -17.39 -3.57
C GLY A 138 -2.91 -16.19 -2.62
N TRP A 139 -3.01 -14.97 -3.14
CA TRP A 139 -3.06 -13.73 -2.36
C TRP A 139 -4.21 -12.84 -2.81
N ASN A 140 -4.85 -12.18 -1.85
CA ASN A 140 -5.77 -11.09 -2.11
C ASN A 140 -4.98 -9.78 -2.33
N VAL A 141 -5.54 -8.86 -3.12
CA VAL A 141 -4.99 -7.52 -3.29
C VAL A 141 -6.01 -6.49 -2.84
N MET A 142 -5.63 -5.63 -1.91
CA MET A 142 -6.47 -4.53 -1.43
C MET A 142 -5.81 -3.19 -1.74
N VAL A 143 -6.55 -2.33 -2.43
CA VAL A 143 -6.07 -1.02 -2.87
C VAL A 143 -6.59 0.09 -1.97
N ASN A 144 -5.72 1.04 -1.65
CA ASN A 144 -6.07 2.28 -0.96
C ASN A 144 -5.36 3.49 -1.59
N HIS A 145 -5.99 4.66 -1.50
CA HIS A 145 -5.43 5.91 -2.03
C HIS A 145 -5.48 7.03 -1.00
N ARG A 146 -4.38 7.23 -0.26
CA ARG A 146 -4.32 8.19 0.86
C ARG A 146 -4.67 9.63 0.45
N ASP A 147 -4.16 10.07 -0.71
CA ASP A 147 -4.12 11.50 -1.05
C ASP A 147 -4.97 11.88 -2.27
N VAL A 148 -5.65 10.93 -2.92
CA VAL A 148 -6.25 11.12 -4.25
C VAL A 148 -7.35 12.20 -4.28
N HIS A 149 -8.17 12.26 -3.24
CA HIS A 149 -9.28 13.23 -3.12
C HIS A 149 -8.89 14.53 -2.41
N LEU A 150 -7.66 14.65 -1.90
CA LEU A 150 -7.24 15.83 -1.17
C LEU A 150 -7.10 17.04 -2.09
N LYS A 151 -7.56 18.22 -1.68
CA LYS A 151 -7.27 19.46 -2.42
C LYS A 151 -5.76 19.70 -2.47
N ARG A 152 -5.29 20.37 -3.53
CA ARG A 152 -3.87 20.78 -3.60
C ARG A 152 -3.62 21.71 -2.44
N SER A 153 -2.79 21.30 -1.49
CA SER A 153 -2.33 22.20 -0.43
C SER A 153 -1.39 23.23 -1.04
N ASN A 154 -1.55 24.50 -0.67
CA ASN A 154 -0.67 25.60 -1.10
C ASN A 154 0.74 25.55 -0.48
N HIS A 155 1.13 24.43 0.15
CA HIS A 155 2.43 24.30 0.77
C HIS A 155 3.52 24.10 -0.30
N GLY A 156 4.33 25.14 -0.50
CA GLY A 156 5.55 25.10 -1.31
C GLY A 156 5.65 26.12 -2.44
N ARG A 157 5.32 27.39 -2.20
CA ARG A 157 6.05 28.52 -2.79
C ARG A 157 6.70 29.29 -1.64
N ILE A 158 7.74 28.72 -1.05
CA ILE A 158 8.71 29.58 -0.36
C ILE A 158 9.37 30.36 -1.49
N LYS A 159 8.98 31.62 -1.66
CA LYS A 159 9.71 32.55 -2.51
C LYS A 159 11.09 32.66 -1.87
N LEU A 160 12.12 32.16 -2.56
CA LEU A 160 13.47 32.66 -2.36
C LEU A 160 13.50 34.06 -2.96
N ASP A 161 13.02 35.04 -2.20
CA ASP A 161 13.30 36.46 -2.49
C ASP A 161 14.76 36.69 -2.10
N ALA A 162 15.68 36.28 -2.99
CA ALA A 162 17.07 36.71 -2.92
C ALA A 162 17.09 38.20 -3.30
N GLY A 163 17.36 39.03 -2.28
CA GLY A 163 17.35 40.48 -2.32
C GLY A 163 18.15 41.07 -3.49
N ARG A 164 17.51 42.01 -4.17
CA ARG A 164 18.12 42.94 -5.10
C ARG A 164 18.36 44.25 -4.34
N HIS A 165 19.55 44.83 -4.51
CA HIS A 165 20.02 46.17 -4.11
C HIS A 165 20.85 46.28 -2.82
N ALA A 166 22.17 46.28 -2.99
CA ALA A 166 23.01 47.32 -2.42
C ALA A 166 23.78 47.96 -3.58
N LYS A 167 23.42 49.21 -3.91
CA LYS A 167 24.29 50.10 -4.69
C LYS A 167 25.40 50.54 -3.74
N HIS A 168 26.66 50.28 -4.11
CA HIS A 168 27.76 51.09 -3.63
C HIS A 168 28.03 52.10 -4.73
N ASP A 169 27.61 53.34 -4.48
CA ASP A 169 28.05 54.50 -5.22
C ASP A 169 29.50 54.75 -4.81
N ASP A 170 30.40 54.66 -5.79
CA ASP A 170 31.81 55.05 -5.69
C ASP A 170 31.93 56.45 -6.31
N SER A 171 32.21 57.45 -5.48
CA SER A 171 32.47 58.83 -5.90
C SER A 171 33.18 59.59 -4.79
N GLY A 172 34.45 59.93 -5.01
CA GLY A 172 35.13 61.07 -4.39
C GLY A 172 36.15 60.73 -3.31
#